data_AF-A0A7S2LBD9-F1
#
_entry.id   AF-A0A7S2LBD9-F1
#
_cell.length_a   1.000
_cell.length_b   1.000
_cell.length_c   1.000
_cell.angle_alpha   90.00
_cell.angle_beta   90.00
_cell.angle_gamma   90.00
#
_symmetry.space_group_name_H-M   'P 1'
#
loop_
_entity.id
_entity.type
_entity.pdbx_description
1 polymer ?
#
loop_
_entity_poly.entity_id
_entity_poly.type
_entity_poly.pdbx_seq_one_letter_code
_entity_poly.pdbx_strand_id
1 'polypeptide(L)'
;PRPAAEPQALLQDGKLLCKFWLSNGVCRRADCECEHPQGEALTEAKGRFWEAQRKRKAETANPDDPHRVEDKKSHARRAAVFAEWICTTYGTDVLRSGGILDIAGGRGELAFELSVKRGVPCTVVDP
;
A
#
# COMPACT_ATOMS: atom_id res chain seq x y z
N PRO A 1 13.13 -11.19 -20.23
CA PRO A 1 13.72 -11.72 -18.98
C PRO A 1 13.14 -11.00 -17.75
N ARG A 2 12.39 -11.70 -16.88
CA ARG A 2 12.05 -11.15 -15.56
C ARG A 2 13.37 -10.88 -14.81
N PRO A 3 13.55 -9.74 -14.13
CA PRO A 3 14.69 -9.56 -13.24
C PRO A 3 14.70 -10.70 -12.23
N ALA A 4 15.90 -11.20 -11.91
CA ALA A 4 16.10 -12.22 -10.89
C ALA A 4 15.35 -11.79 -9.61
N ALA A 5 14.57 -12.72 -9.05
CA ALA A 5 13.80 -12.45 -7.84
C ALA A 5 14.72 -11.84 -6.77
N GLU A 6 14.36 -10.65 -6.27
CA GLU A 6 15.07 -10.04 -5.15
C GLU A 6 15.24 -11.09 -4.04
N PRO A 7 16.41 -11.14 -3.37
CA PRO A 7 16.61 -12.08 -2.27
C PRO A 7 15.49 -11.88 -1.25
N GLN A 8 14.67 -12.92 -1.08
CA GLN A 8 13.51 -12.93 -0.17
C GLN A 8 13.92 -13.00 1.31
N ALA A 9 15.23 -12.93 1.55
CA ALA A 9 15.89 -12.98 2.83
C ALA A 9 16.97 -11.88 2.90
N LEU A 10 17.13 -11.28 4.07
CA LEU A 10 18.20 -10.32 4.34
C LEU A 10 19.23 -10.99 5.23
N LEU A 11 20.50 -10.97 4.82
CA LEU A 11 21.59 -11.42 5.68
C LEU A 11 21.89 -10.34 6.72
N GLN A 12 21.68 -10.66 8.00
CA GLN A 12 21.94 -9.76 9.12
C GLN A 12 22.59 -10.55 10.24
N ASP A 13 23.75 -10.10 10.72
CA ASP A 13 24.52 -10.78 11.77
C ASP A 13 24.77 -12.28 11.46
N GLY A 14 24.96 -12.62 10.17
CA GLY A 14 25.16 -13.99 9.68
C GLY A 14 23.88 -14.83 9.52
N LYS A 15 22.70 -14.26 9.80
CA LYS A 15 21.40 -14.95 9.74
C LYS A 15 20.52 -14.41 8.61
N LEU A 16 19.77 -15.30 7.96
CA LEU A 16 18.85 -14.93 6.89
C LEU A 16 17.47 -14.58 7.47
N LEU A 17 17.13 -13.30 7.54
CA LEU A 17 15.83 -12.83 8.03
C LEU A 17 14.77 -12.81 6.93
N CYS A 18 13.56 -13.29 7.22
CA CYS A 18 12.47 -13.33 6.25
C CYS A 18 11.91 -11.94 5.93
N LYS A 19 12.02 -11.49 4.67
CA LYS A 19 11.46 -10.21 4.22
C LYS A 19 9.96 -10.09 4.51
N PHE A 20 9.19 -11.16 4.27
CA PHE A 20 7.73 -11.15 4.45
C PHE A 20 7.33 -11.02 5.92
N TRP A 21 8.05 -11.70 6.80
CA TRP A 21 7.84 -11.60 8.24
C TRP A 21 8.17 -10.21 8.77
N LEU A 22 9.31 -9.64 8.37
CA LEU A 22 9.67 -8.28 8.77
C LEU A 22 8.72 -7.22 8.21
N SER A 23 8.24 -7.40 6.97
CA SER A 23 7.36 -6.42 6.32
C SER A 23 5.93 -6.48 6.85
N ASN A 24 5.36 -7.68 6.95
CA ASN A 24 3.92 -7.88 7.19
C ASN A 24 3.60 -8.51 8.55
N GLY A 25 4.62 -8.96 9.30
CA GLY A 25 4.43 -9.74 10.53
C GLY A 25 3.94 -11.17 10.30
N VAL A 26 3.79 -11.61 9.04
CA VAL A 26 3.31 -12.94 8.68
C VAL A 26 4.12 -13.49 7.50
N CYS A 27 4.54 -14.75 7.60
CA CYS A 27 5.16 -15.52 6.53
C CYS A 27 4.21 -16.64 6.12
N ARG A 28 3.78 -16.66 4.86
CA ARG A 28 2.84 -17.69 4.33
C ARG A 28 3.53 -18.84 3.61
N ARG A 29 4.86 -18.90 3.65
CA ARG A 29 5.64 -19.97 3.02
C ARG A 29 5.65 -21.17 3.96
N ALA A 30 5.26 -22.34 3.47
CA ALA A 30 5.24 -23.57 4.24
C ALA A 30 6.65 -23.95 4.74
N ASP A 31 7.64 -23.91 3.85
CA ASP A 31 9.02 -24.33 4.13
C ASP A 31 9.98 -23.13 4.20
N CYS A 32 9.67 -22.15 5.05
CA CYS A 32 10.50 -20.97 5.20
C CYS A 32 11.72 -21.24 6.09
N GLU A 33 12.91 -21.34 5.48
CA GLU A 33 14.19 -21.53 6.20
C GLU A 33 14.78 -20.25 6.80
N CYS A 34 14.12 -19.10 6.60
CA CYS A 34 14.55 -17.83 7.14
C CYS A 34 14.13 -17.65 8.61
N GLU A 35 14.88 -16.86 9.35
CA GLU A 35 14.56 -16.50 10.73
C GLU A 35 13.34 -15.57 10.83
N HIS A 36 12.50 -15.85 11.83
CA HIS A 36 11.28 -15.15 12.18
C HIS A 36 11.35 -14.64 13.64
N PRO A 37 12.12 -13.56 13.90
CA PRO A 37 12.25 -13.04 15.26
C PRO A 37 10.89 -12.58 15.80
N GLN A 38 10.74 -12.63 17.12
CA GLN A 38 9.53 -12.21 17.85
C GLN A 38 9.89 -11.19 18.93
N GLY A 39 8.88 -10.51 19.50
CA GLY A 39 9.07 -9.55 20.58
C GLY A 39 10.04 -8.42 20.22
N GLU A 40 10.94 -8.08 21.13
CA GLU A 40 11.92 -7.00 20.96
C GLU A 40 12.85 -7.22 19.77
N ALA A 41 13.29 -8.47 19.55
CA ALA A 41 14.14 -8.82 18.42
C ALA A 41 13.46 -8.55 17.06
N LEU A 42 12.13 -8.70 16.99
CA LEU A 42 11.37 -8.35 15.79
C LEU A 42 11.35 -6.83 15.56
N THR A 43 11.12 -6.06 16.63
CA THR A 43 11.09 -4.60 16.57
C THR A 43 12.42 -4.04 16.08
N GLU A 44 13.52 -4.55 16.63
CA GLU A 44 14.87 -4.15 16.25
C GLU A 44 15.20 -4.53 14.80
N ALA A 45 14.92 -5.78 14.41
CA ALA A 45 15.13 -6.25 13.05
C ALA A 45 14.28 -5.48 12.03
N LYS A 46 13.04 -5.11 12.38
CA LYS A 46 12.18 -4.25 11.55
C LYS A 46 12.78 -2.85 11.40
N GLY A 47 13.28 -2.25 12.48
CA GLY A 47 13.92 -0.93 12.45
C GLY A 47 15.07 -0.90 11.44
N ARG A 48 16.02 -1.84 11.60
CA ARG A 48 17.17 -2.00 10.70
C ARG A 48 16.75 -2.26 9.26
N PHE A 49 15.76 -3.12 9.04
CA PHE A 49 15.22 -3.39 7.70
C PHE A 49 14.66 -2.13 7.03
N TRP A 50 13.84 -1.35 7.73
CA TRP A 50 13.24 -0.13 7.16
C TRP A 50 14.25 1.00 6.96
N GLU A 51 15.30 1.08 7.77
CA GLU A 51 16.43 1.98 7.55
C GLU A 51 17.21 1.61 6.29
N ALA A 52 17.56 0.33 6.13
CA ALA A 52 18.24 -0.17 4.93
C ALA A 52 17.39 0.06 3.66
N GLN A 53 16.06 -0.15 3.73
CA GLN A 53 15.16 0.14 2.63
C GLN A 53 15.10 1.63 2.29
N ARG A 54 15.06 2.52 3.29
CA ARG A 54 15.10 3.97 3.08
C ARG A 54 16.40 4.41 2.42
N LYS A 55 17.54 3.90 2.89
CA LYS A 55 18.86 4.18 2.32
C LYS A 55 18.94 3.71 0.86
N ARG A 56 18.57 2.46 0.58
CA ARG A 56 18.55 1.90 -0.78
C ARG A 56 17.67 2.75 -1.70
N LYS A 57 16.48 3.13 -1.25
CA LYS A 57 15.55 3.95 -2.04
C LYS A 57 16.16 5.31 -2.38
N ALA A 58 16.85 5.95 -1.44
CA ALA A 58 17.53 7.22 -1.67
C ALA A 58 18.69 7.07 -2.67
N GLU A 59 19.49 6.00 -2.56
CA GLU A 59 20.60 5.71 -3.49
C GLU A 59 20.13 5.40 -4.91
N THR A 60 19.00 4.71 -5.05
CA THR A 60 18.42 4.36 -6.37
C THR A 60 17.44 5.39 -6.92
N ALA A 61 17.22 6.51 -6.20
CA ALA A 61 16.30 7.53 -6.65
C ALA A 61 16.83 8.18 -7.93
N ASN A 62 16.00 8.24 -8.96
CA ASN A 62 16.34 8.97 -10.17
C ASN A 62 16.32 10.48 -9.86
N PRO A 63 17.44 11.21 -9.98
CA PRO A 63 17.48 12.64 -9.72
C PRO A 63 16.59 13.44 -10.67
N ASP A 64 16.31 12.92 -11.87
CA ASP A 64 15.47 13.54 -12.89
C ASP A 64 14.01 13.08 -12.83
N ASP A 65 13.58 12.39 -11.76
CA ASP A 65 12.19 11.99 -11.60
C ASP A 65 11.29 13.23 -11.36
N PRO A 66 10.37 13.56 -12.28
CA PRO A 66 9.46 14.69 -12.09
C PRO A 66 8.48 14.47 -10.92
N HIS A 67 8.38 13.25 -10.40
CA HIS A 67 7.58 12.88 -9.24
C HIS A 67 8.46 12.65 -8.03
N ARG A 68 8.85 13.75 -7.38
CA ARG A 68 9.65 13.74 -6.15
C ARG A 68 8.98 12.88 -5.07
N VAL A 69 9.82 12.14 -4.35
CA VAL A 69 9.36 11.20 -3.31
C VAL A 69 8.69 11.94 -2.15
N GLU A 70 9.13 13.18 -1.86
CA GLU A 70 8.55 14.02 -0.81
C GLU A 70 7.11 14.44 -1.12
N ASP A 71 6.79 14.60 -2.41
CA ASP A 71 5.46 14.99 -2.88
C ASP A 71 4.51 13.78 -3.02
N LYS A 72 5.04 12.56 -2.84
CA LYS A 72 4.28 11.32 -2.98
C LYS A 72 3.25 11.20 -1.85
N LYS A 73 2.01 11.56 -2.17
CA LYS A 73 0.86 11.31 -1.31
C LYS A 73 0.66 9.81 -1.11
N SER A 74 0.14 9.44 0.06
CA SER A 74 -0.23 8.06 0.37
C SER A 74 -1.19 7.49 -0.68
N HIS A 75 -0.97 6.22 -1.07
CA HIS A 75 -1.88 5.52 -1.97
C HIS A 75 -3.29 5.40 -1.41
N ALA A 76 -3.46 5.49 -0.08
CA ALA A 76 -4.74 5.52 0.61
C ALA A 76 -5.58 6.76 0.24
N ARG A 77 -4.96 7.84 -0.27
CA ARG A 77 -5.68 9.05 -0.70
C ARG A 77 -6.30 8.94 -2.09
N ARG A 78 -6.00 7.89 -2.87
CA ARG A 78 -6.47 7.78 -4.26
C ARG A 78 -8.00 7.76 -4.35
N ALA A 79 -8.66 7.01 -3.46
CA ALA A 79 -10.11 6.97 -3.39
C ALA A 79 -10.72 8.36 -3.12
N ALA A 80 -10.12 9.13 -2.20
CA ALA A 80 -10.58 10.48 -1.86
C ALA A 80 -10.43 11.44 -3.05
N VAL A 81 -9.29 11.40 -3.73
CA VAL A 81 -9.03 12.24 -4.91
C VAL A 81 -10.01 11.90 -6.03
N PHE A 82 -10.27 10.60 -6.25
CA PHE A 82 -11.19 10.18 -7.30
C PHE A 82 -12.65 10.51 -6.96
N ALA A 83 -13.08 10.32 -5.71
CA ALA A 83 -14.40 10.73 -5.25
C ALA A 83 -14.63 12.23 -5.43
N GLU A 84 -13.61 13.05 -5.15
CA GLU A 84 -13.69 14.49 -5.39
C GLU A 84 -13.83 14.82 -6.87
N TRP A 85 -13.02 14.21 -7.73
CA TRP A 85 -13.15 14.38 -9.17
C TRP A 85 -14.55 14.00 -9.68
N ILE A 86 -15.12 12.88 -9.22
CA ILE A 86 -16.49 12.45 -9.58
C ILE A 86 -17.50 13.53 -9.17
N CYS A 87 -17.47 13.98 -7.92
CA CYS A 87 -18.40 14.99 -7.41
C CYS A 87 -18.28 16.33 -8.16
N THR A 88 -17.06 16.78 -8.46
CA THR A 88 -16.82 18.01 -9.23
C THR A 88 -17.27 17.87 -10.69
N THR A 89 -17.08 16.71 -11.29
CA THR A 89 -17.36 16.48 -12.73
C THR A 89 -18.85 16.35 -13.00
N TYR A 90 -19.58 15.60 -12.17
CA TYR A 90 -20.98 15.26 -12.43
C TYR A 90 -21.98 16.05 -11.56
N GLY A 91 -21.49 16.77 -10.56
CA GLY A 91 -22.31 17.52 -9.62
C GLY A 91 -22.89 16.63 -8.53
N THR A 92 -22.64 17.00 -7.27
CA THR A 92 -23.02 16.20 -6.10
C THR A 92 -24.52 15.97 -5.99
N ASP A 93 -25.36 16.94 -6.36
CA ASP A 93 -26.82 16.83 -6.22
C ASP A 93 -27.41 15.80 -7.18
N VAL A 94 -26.92 15.76 -8.43
CA VAL A 94 -27.29 14.74 -9.41
C VAL A 94 -26.91 13.36 -8.88
N LEU A 95 -25.67 13.20 -8.42
CA LEU A 95 -25.17 11.93 -7.90
C LEU A 95 -25.91 11.47 -6.64
N ARG A 96 -26.38 12.38 -5.80
CA ARG A 96 -27.19 12.05 -4.61
C ARG A 96 -28.56 11.49 -4.96
N SER A 97 -29.16 11.97 -6.06
CA SER A 97 -30.47 11.49 -6.50
C SER A 97 -30.41 10.15 -7.24
N GLY A 98 -29.34 9.90 -8.01
CA GLY A 98 -29.19 8.68 -8.82
C GLY A 98 -28.35 7.57 -8.17
N GLY A 99 -27.46 7.92 -7.26
CA GLY A 99 -26.49 7.00 -6.68
C GLY A 99 -25.40 6.55 -7.67
N ILE A 100 -24.43 5.81 -7.15
CA ILE A 100 -23.29 5.26 -7.90
C ILE A 100 -23.24 3.74 -7.68
N LEU A 101 -22.86 3.01 -8.73
CA LEU A 101 -22.56 1.59 -8.67
C LEU A 101 -21.06 1.37 -8.93
N ASP A 102 -20.32 0.95 -7.92
CA ASP A 102 -18.88 0.71 -7.95
C ASP A 102 -18.59 -0.77 -8.25
N ILE A 103 -18.41 -1.07 -9.54
CA ILE A 103 -18.14 -2.42 -10.05
C ILE A 103 -16.66 -2.76 -9.84
N ALA A 104 -16.39 -3.92 -9.24
CA ALA A 104 -15.06 -4.35 -8.82
C ALA A 104 -14.39 -3.37 -7.82
N GLY A 105 -15.20 -2.78 -6.93
CA GLY A 105 -14.75 -1.79 -5.94
C GLY A 105 -13.85 -2.36 -4.83
N GLY A 106 -13.64 -3.68 -4.80
CA GLY A 106 -12.78 -4.37 -3.85
C GLY A 106 -13.14 -4.08 -2.40
N ARG A 107 -12.20 -3.52 -1.65
CA ARG A 107 -12.40 -3.16 -0.23
C ARG A 107 -13.37 -1.98 0.00
N GLY A 108 -13.92 -1.38 -1.05
CA GLY A 108 -14.91 -0.31 -0.93
C GLY A 108 -14.34 1.05 -0.47
N GLU A 109 -13.06 1.31 -0.69
CA GLU A 109 -12.43 2.59 -0.30
C GLU A 109 -13.10 3.79 -0.98
N LEU A 110 -13.51 3.64 -2.26
CA LEU A 110 -14.22 4.68 -3.00
C LEU A 110 -15.66 4.87 -2.49
N ALA A 111 -16.40 3.78 -2.27
CA ALA A 111 -17.74 3.83 -1.71
C ALA A 111 -17.77 4.50 -0.32
N PHE A 112 -16.76 4.25 0.52
CA PHE A 112 -16.61 4.95 1.80
C PHE A 112 -16.44 6.47 1.61
N GLU A 113 -15.57 6.88 0.68
CA GLU A 113 -15.34 8.30 0.36
C GLU A 113 -16.58 8.99 -0.20
N LEU A 114 -17.40 8.29 -0.99
CA LEU A 114 -18.63 8.82 -1.56
C LEU A 114 -19.78 8.83 -0.55
N SER A 115 -20.12 7.69 0.03
CA SER A 115 -21.32 7.55 0.87
C SER A 115 -21.13 8.10 2.27
N VAL A 116 -20.03 7.76 2.94
CA VAL A 116 -19.84 8.17 4.34
C VAL A 116 -19.38 9.62 4.43
N LYS A 117 -18.39 10.02 3.61
CA LYS A 117 -17.82 11.38 3.74
C LYS A 117 -18.57 12.45 2.96
N ARG A 118 -19.19 12.11 1.84
CA ARG A 118 -19.83 13.09 0.92
C ARG A 118 -21.34 12.94 0.85
N GLY A 119 -21.91 11.90 1.45
CA GLY A 119 -23.34 11.62 1.43
C GLY A 119 -23.87 11.27 0.03
N VAL A 120 -23.02 10.74 -0.84
CA VAL A 120 -23.40 10.25 -2.18
C VAL A 120 -23.64 8.74 -2.10
N PRO A 121 -24.88 8.25 -2.31
CA PRO A 121 -25.16 6.82 -2.26
C PRO A 121 -24.28 6.05 -3.24
N CYS A 122 -23.59 5.01 -2.75
CA CYS A 122 -22.71 4.18 -3.56
C CYS A 122 -22.88 2.71 -3.14
N THR A 123 -23.12 1.84 -4.12
CA THR A 123 -23.22 0.39 -3.91
C THR A 123 -22.01 -0.29 -4.55
N VAL A 124 -21.29 -1.11 -3.80
CA VAL A 124 -20.15 -1.88 -4.32
C VAL A 124 -20.65 -3.23 -4.82
N VAL A 125 -20.16 -3.66 -5.99
CA VAL A 125 -20.35 -5.01 -6.52
C VAL A 125 -18.98 -5.62 -6.74
N ASP A 126 -18.62 -6.62 -5.93
CA ASP A 126 -17.35 -7.35 -5.99
C ASP A 126 -17.62 -8.85 -5.71
N PRO A 127 -16.94 -9.80 -6.40
CA PRO A 127 -17.19 -11.24 -6.29
C PRO A 127 -16.67 -11.91 -5.01
#